data_AF-A0A1Y5MNW7-F1
#
_entry.id   AF-A0A1Y5MNW7-F1
#
_cell.length_a   1.000
_cell.length_b   1.000
_cell.length_c   1.000
_cell.angle_alpha   90.00
_cell.angle_beta   90.00
_cell.angle_gamma   90.00
#
_symmetry.space_group_name_H-M   'P 1'
#
loop_
_entity.id
_entity.type
_entity.pdbx_description
1 polymer ?
#
loop_
_entity_poly.entity_id
_entity_poly.type
_entity_poly.pdbx_seq_one_letter_code
_entity_poly.pdbx_strand_id
1 'polypeptide(L)'
;MSFKNWGNKEASLEALYLLDSAFLEPDEEYLRLISKKEDENSLRYVVDNGQGDLLDVIFTREAVLVRGFDHENELNALSMADKSVIEQIYSGEAAKFRSYFLPDEIEQTTFFIWYDGTEHQNLVGGNNGGRWLLGYAFDEFDKFSEFVKGYYEIEFDDEMLKKLYEKGELEKEKLKEIR
;
A
#
# COMPACT_ATOMS: atom_id res chain seq x y z
N MET A 1 21.87 -7.68 2.22
CA MET A 1 21.63 -6.22 2.05
C MET A 1 20.17 -5.98 2.32
N SER A 2 19.81 -4.92 3.06
CA SER A 2 18.43 -4.58 3.38
C SER A 2 17.72 -3.91 2.20
N PHE A 3 16.39 -3.93 2.19
CA PHE A 3 15.59 -3.13 1.27
C PHE A 3 15.76 -1.63 1.54
N LYS A 4 15.33 -0.81 0.57
CA LYS A 4 15.33 0.64 0.70
C LYS A 4 14.30 1.06 1.76
N ASN A 5 14.75 1.79 2.77
CA ASN A 5 13.87 2.33 3.80
C ASN A 5 13.16 3.60 3.30
N TRP A 6 11.83 3.64 3.41
CA TRP A 6 11.00 4.82 3.15
C TRP A 6 10.24 5.23 4.43
N GLY A 7 10.99 5.62 5.45
CA GLY A 7 10.45 5.98 6.76
C GLY A 7 9.86 4.78 7.50
N ASN A 8 8.68 4.97 8.08
CA ASN A 8 7.95 3.94 8.84
C ASN A 8 6.99 3.10 7.99
N LYS A 9 6.92 3.35 6.68
CA LYS A 9 5.88 2.79 5.81
C LYS A 9 5.92 1.26 5.76
N GLU A 10 7.10 0.66 5.69
CA GLU A 10 7.26 -0.81 5.73
C GLU A 10 6.68 -1.38 7.02
N ALA A 11 7.08 -0.82 8.17
CA ALA A 11 6.60 -1.26 9.48
C ALA A 11 5.08 -1.08 9.62
N SER A 12 4.52 0.01 9.11
CA SER A 12 3.07 0.26 9.15
C SER A 12 2.27 -0.74 8.31
N LEU A 13 2.78 -1.10 7.12
CA LEU A 13 2.13 -2.06 6.22
C LEU A 13 2.26 -3.48 6.78
N GLU A 14 3.41 -3.82 7.37
CA GLU A 14 3.57 -5.09 8.07
C GLU A 14 2.62 -5.20 9.27
N ALA A 15 2.52 -4.14 10.08
CA ALA A 15 1.58 -4.08 11.21
C ALA A 15 0.13 -4.27 10.76
N LEU A 16 -0.28 -3.59 9.68
CA LEU A 16 -1.61 -3.74 9.10
C LEU A 16 -1.84 -5.17 8.60
N TYR A 17 -0.87 -5.76 7.89
CA TYR A 17 -0.94 -7.13 7.39
C TYR A 17 -1.05 -8.17 8.50
N LEU A 18 -0.26 -8.02 9.58
CA LEU A 18 -0.31 -8.91 10.73
C LEU A 18 -1.66 -8.85 11.45
N LEU A 19 -2.22 -7.64 11.57
CA LEU A 19 -3.54 -7.45 12.17
C LEU A 19 -4.64 -8.06 11.31
N ASP A 20 -4.67 -7.73 10.02
CA ASP A 20 -5.66 -8.25 9.05
C ASP A 20 -5.65 -9.78 9.00
N SER A 21 -4.46 -10.35 8.96
CA SER A 21 -4.26 -11.81 8.96
C SER A 21 -4.66 -12.49 10.26
N ALA A 22 -4.75 -11.77 11.37
CA ALA A 22 -5.19 -12.32 12.64
C ALA A 22 -6.72 -12.34 12.79
N PHE A 23 -7.42 -11.49 12.04
CA PHE A 23 -8.88 -11.39 12.07
C PHE A 23 -9.58 -12.22 11.00
N LEU A 24 -8.92 -12.49 9.88
CA LEU A 24 -9.53 -13.22 8.76
C LEU A 24 -9.33 -14.72 8.89
N GLU A 25 -10.43 -15.46 8.77
CA GLU A 25 -10.37 -16.91 8.60
C GLU A 25 -9.79 -17.29 7.22
N PRO A 26 -9.21 -18.50 7.07
CA PRO A 26 -8.62 -18.92 5.80
C PRO A 26 -9.56 -18.88 4.60
N ASP A 27 -10.88 -19.04 4.80
CA ASP A 27 -11.90 -18.99 3.75
C ASP A 27 -12.43 -17.56 3.45
N GLU A 28 -11.96 -16.56 4.21
CA GLU A 28 -12.29 -15.14 4.05
C GLU A 28 -11.18 -14.37 3.32
N GLU A 29 -10.28 -15.06 2.61
CA GLU A 29 -9.15 -14.45 1.91
C GLU A 29 -9.57 -13.35 0.91
N TYR A 30 -10.77 -13.47 0.33
CA TYR A 30 -11.35 -12.48 -0.59
C TYR A 30 -11.80 -11.18 0.11
N LEU A 31 -11.82 -11.15 1.45
CA LEU A 31 -12.15 -9.96 2.27
C LEU A 31 -10.89 -9.27 2.82
N ARG A 32 -9.68 -9.72 2.44
CA ARG A 32 -8.42 -9.13 2.91
C ARG A 32 -8.32 -7.68 2.49
N LEU A 33 -8.09 -6.81 3.47
CA LEU A 33 -7.70 -5.43 3.23
C LEU A 33 -6.30 -5.37 2.63
N ILE A 34 -5.40 -6.25 3.07
CA ILE A 34 -3.99 -6.21 2.69
C ILE A 34 -3.41 -7.59 2.45
N SER A 35 -2.64 -7.71 1.37
CA SER A 35 -1.87 -8.89 1.03
C SER A 35 -0.37 -8.59 1.05
N LYS A 36 0.43 -9.61 1.35
CA LYS A 36 1.89 -9.55 1.38
C LYS A 36 2.47 -10.61 0.46
N LYS A 37 3.49 -10.25 -0.32
CA LYS A 37 4.31 -11.16 -1.10
C LYS A 37 5.78 -10.82 -0.91
N GLU A 38 6.58 -11.83 -0.56
CA GLU A 38 8.02 -11.68 -0.39
C GLU A 38 8.76 -12.59 -1.37
N ASP A 39 9.79 -12.05 -2.02
CA ASP A 39 10.73 -12.80 -2.85
C ASP A 39 12.18 -12.43 -2.51
N GLU A 40 13.17 -13.01 -3.20
CA GLU A 40 14.59 -12.81 -2.90
C GLU A 40 15.06 -11.34 -2.99
N ASN A 41 14.36 -10.51 -3.76
CA ASN A 41 14.77 -9.14 -4.10
C ASN A 41 13.69 -8.09 -3.83
N SER A 42 12.49 -8.48 -3.44
CA SER A 42 11.40 -7.56 -3.17
C SER A 42 10.48 -8.02 -2.04
N LEU A 43 9.89 -7.04 -1.38
CA LEU A 43 8.80 -7.19 -0.43
C LEU A 43 7.65 -6.30 -0.88
N ARG A 44 6.51 -6.92 -1.21
CA ARG A 44 5.35 -6.25 -1.79
C ARG A 44 4.15 -6.33 -0.86
N TYR A 45 3.49 -5.20 -0.65
CA TYR A 45 2.21 -5.09 0.02
C TYR A 45 1.18 -4.51 -0.95
N VAL A 46 0.00 -5.11 -1.01
CA VAL A 46 -1.13 -4.57 -1.78
C VAL A 46 -2.31 -4.39 -0.84
N VAL A 47 -2.76 -3.15 -0.69
CA VAL A 47 -3.99 -2.78 0.00
C VAL A 47 -5.10 -2.65 -1.02
N ASP A 48 -6.21 -3.34 -0.78
CA ASP A 48 -7.45 -3.26 -1.55
C ASP A 48 -8.56 -2.84 -0.58
N ASN A 49 -9.11 -1.64 -0.78
CA ASN A 49 -10.12 -1.11 0.14
C ASN A 49 -11.53 -1.70 -0.09
N GLY A 50 -11.69 -2.61 -1.04
CA GLY A 50 -12.97 -3.23 -1.39
C GLY A 50 -13.95 -2.30 -2.12
N GLN A 51 -13.55 -1.05 -2.39
CA GLN A 51 -14.35 -0.04 -3.11
C GLN A 51 -13.83 0.20 -4.53
N GLY A 52 -12.81 -0.54 -4.95
CA GLY A 52 -12.19 -0.43 -6.27
C GLY A 52 -10.85 0.31 -6.26
N ASP A 53 -10.37 0.76 -5.10
CA ASP A 53 -9.08 1.44 -4.99
C ASP A 53 -7.97 0.54 -4.46
N LEU A 54 -6.77 0.73 -5.00
CA LEU A 54 -5.61 -0.10 -4.69
C LEU A 54 -4.39 0.76 -4.34
N LEU A 55 -3.68 0.40 -3.27
CA LEU A 55 -2.32 0.86 -3.00
C LEU A 55 -1.37 -0.34 -3.10
N ASP A 56 -0.32 -0.21 -3.89
CA ASP A 56 0.62 -1.28 -4.18
C ASP A 56 2.05 -0.79 -3.95
N VAL A 57 2.70 -1.31 -2.91
CA VAL A 57 4.00 -0.85 -2.42
C VAL A 57 5.02 -1.99 -2.53
N ILE A 58 6.08 -1.78 -3.30
CA ILE A 58 7.16 -2.74 -3.50
C ILE A 58 8.46 -2.16 -2.95
N PHE A 59 8.92 -2.71 -1.85
CA PHE A 59 10.26 -2.45 -1.31
C PHE A 59 11.27 -3.27 -2.09
N THR A 60 12.18 -2.60 -2.79
CA THR A 60 13.31 -3.23 -3.47
C THR A 60 14.63 -2.73 -2.88
N ARG A 61 15.75 -3.23 -3.38
CA ARG A 61 17.08 -2.75 -2.96
C ARG A 61 17.42 -1.37 -3.55
N GLU A 62 16.87 -1.04 -4.73
CA GLU A 62 17.21 0.19 -5.45
C GLU A 62 16.28 1.34 -5.06
N ALA A 63 14.98 1.08 -5.02
CA ALA A 63 13.95 2.05 -4.69
C ALA A 63 12.74 1.38 -4.00
N VAL A 64 11.91 2.19 -3.36
CA VAL A 64 10.54 1.80 -3.02
C VAL A 64 9.63 2.25 -4.15
N LEU A 65 8.89 1.31 -4.74
CA LEU A 65 7.98 1.56 -5.85
C LEU A 65 6.56 1.60 -5.29
N VAL A 66 5.78 2.60 -5.67
CA VAL A 66 4.44 2.82 -5.14
C VAL A 66 3.51 3.11 -6.30
N ARG A 67 2.60 2.19 -6.57
CA ARG A 67 1.54 2.34 -7.55
C ARG A 67 0.23 2.54 -6.79
N GLY A 68 -0.60 3.45 -7.27
CA GLY A 68 -1.96 3.56 -6.78
C GLY A 68 -2.98 3.62 -7.91
N PHE A 69 -4.15 3.08 -7.61
CA PHE A 69 -5.33 3.08 -8.46
C PHE A 69 -6.49 3.64 -7.67
N ASP A 70 -6.93 4.84 -8.03
CA ASP A 70 -8.15 5.47 -7.55
C ASP A 70 -9.18 5.35 -8.67
N HIS A 71 -10.21 4.52 -8.46
CA HIS A 71 -11.14 4.16 -9.52
C HIS A 71 -12.00 5.34 -10.00
N GLU A 72 -12.19 6.35 -9.15
CA GLU A 72 -12.93 7.57 -9.47
C GLU A 72 -12.03 8.67 -10.05
N ASN A 73 -10.71 8.47 -10.06
CA ASN A 73 -9.79 9.47 -10.57
C ASN A 73 -9.97 9.71 -12.06
N GLU A 74 -9.87 10.98 -12.49
CA GLU A 74 -9.89 11.35 -13.91
C GLU A 74 -8.74 10.74 -14.72
N LEU A 75 -7.66 10.31 -14.06
CA LEU A 75 -6.54 9.61 -14.69
C LEU A 75 -6.79 8.10 -14.90
N ASN A 76 -7.95 7.57 -14.48
CA ASN A 76 -8.29 6.16 -14.65
C ASN A 76 -8.42 5.78 -16.14
N ALA A 77 -7.36 5.19 -16.69
CA ALA A 77 -7.27 4.83 -18.10
C ALA A 77 -8.26 3.74 -18.54
N LEU A 78 -8.83 2.95 -17.61
CA LEU A 78 -9.84 1.94 -17.95
C LEU A 78 -11.16 2.57 -18.43
N SER A 79 -11.43 3.79 -17.98
CA SER A 79 -12.61 4.57 -18.34
C SER A 79 -12.39 5.47 -19.56
N MET A 80 -11.18 5.45 -20.15
CA MET A 80 -10.76 6.35 -21.23
C MET A 80 -10.52 5.60 -22.54
N ALA A 81 -10.88 6.24 -23.66
CA ALA A 81 -10.54 5.72 -25.00
C ALA A 81 -9.05 5.89 -25.34
N ASP A 82 -8.42 6.95 -24.82
CA ASP A 82 -6.99 7.22 -24.96
C ASP A 82 -6.25 6.79 -23.69
N LYS A 83 -5.31 5.85 -23.84
CA LYS A 83 -4.46 5.34 -22.75
C LYS A 83 -3.12 6.09 -22.62
N SER A 84 -2.96 7.24 -23.30
CA SER A 84 -1.75 8.07 -23.23
C SER A 84 -1.38 8.54 -21.82
N VAL A 85 -2.33 8.54 -20.89
CA VAL A 85 -2.10 8.80 -19.46
C VAL A 85 -1.08 7.82 -18.87
N ILE A 86 -1.19 6.52 -19.17
CA ILE A 86 -0.26 5.50 -18.68
C ILE A 86 1.17 5.76 -19.16
N GLU A 87 1.32 6.11 -20.44
CA GLU A 87 2.62 6.42 -21.02
C GLU A 87 3.24 7.68 -20.41
N GLN A 88 2.43 8.66 -20.00
CA GLN A 88 2.90 9.84 -19.27
C GLN A 88 3.34 9.49 -17.83
N ILE A 89 2.57 8.67 -17.12
CA ILE A 89 2.88 8.22 -15.75
C ILE A 89 4.23 7.49 -15.73
N TYR A 90 4.46 6.56 -16.66
CA TYR A 90 5.69 5.77 -16.74
C TYR A 90 6.76 6.39 -17.67
N SER A 91 6.67 7.67 -18.00
CA SER A 91 7.66 8.33 -18.85
C SER A 91 8.99 8.60 -18.12
N GLY A 92 10.06 8.80 -18.89
CA GLY A 92 11.38 9.16 -18.35
C GLY A 92 11.98 8.05 -17.48
N GLU A 93 12.43 8.40 -16.28
CA GLU A 93 13.06 7.45 -15.36
C GLU A 93 12.10 6.36 -14.86
N ALA A 94 10.80 6.66 -14.77
CA ALA A 94 9.79 5.70 -14.31
C ALA A 94 9.69 4.46 -15.22
N ALA A 95 10.04 4.59 -16.50
CA ALA A 95 9.94 3.51 -17.49
C ALA A 95 10.71 2.25 -17.06
N LYS A 96 11.85 2.41 -16.38
CA LYS A 96 12.70 1.28 -15.94
C LYS A 96 12.03 0.42 -14.88
N PHE A 97 11.05 0.97 -14.15
CA PHE A 97 10.33 0.27 -13.10
C PHE A 97 9.04 -0.39 -13.60
N ARG A 98 8.64 -0.13 -14.85
CA ARG A 98 7.41 -0.69 -15.43
C ARG A 98 7.39 -2.22 -15.40
N SER A 99 8.55 -2.87 -15.55
CA SER A 99 8.66 -4.34 -15.54
C SER A 99 8.40 -5.00 -14.19
N TYR A 100 8.23 -4.23 -13.11
CA TYR A 100 7.83 -4.77 -11.80
C TYR A 100 6.33 -5.08 -11.72
N PHE A 101 5.55 -4.61 -12.69
CA PHE A 101 4.10 -4.72 -12.72
C PHE A 101 3.65 -5.54 -13.93
N LEU A 102 2.55 -6.26 -13.76
CA LEU A 102 1.84 -6.93 -14.84
C LEU A 102 1.15 -5.90 -15.75
N PRO A 103 0.86 -6.24 -17.02
CA PRO A 103 0.16 -5.35 -17.94
C PRO A 103 -1.14 -4.77 -17.37
N ASP A 104 -1.97 -5.59 -16.73
CA ASP A 104 -3.24 -5.13 -16.17
C ASP A 104 -3.05 -4.19 -14.97
N GLU A 105 -2.01 -4.42 -14.16
CA GLU A 105 -1.64 -3.52 -13.05
C GLU A 105 -1.16 -2.16 -13.58
N ILE A 106 -0.41 -2.16 -14.68
CA ILE A 106 0.03 -0.94 -15.37
C ILE A 106 -1.18 -0.17 -15.89
N GLU A 107 -2.16 -0.84 -16.50
CA GLU A 107 -3.39 -0.19 -16.96
C GLU A 107 -4.22 0.37 -15.80
N GLN A 108 -4.19 -0.29 -14.64
CA GLN A 108 -4.75 0.18 -13.38
C GLN A 108 -3.78 1.12 -12.64
N THR A 109 -3.20 2.11 -13.31
CA THR A 109 -2.33 3.09 -12.63
C THR A 109 -2.90 4.49 -12.79
N THR A 110 -3.21 5.11 -11.66
CA THR A 110 -3.58 6.54 -11.59
C THR A 110 -2.42 7.39 -11.07
N PHE A 111 -1.54 6.83 -10.24
CA PHE A 111 -0.24 7.43 -9.93
C PHE A 111 0.85 6.37 -9.76
N PHE A 112 2.09 6.80 -10.02
CA PHE A 112 3.28 6.01 -9.74
C PHE A 112 4.36 6.90 -9.09
N ILE A 113 4.89 6.44 -7.96
CA ILE A 113 5.98 7.05 -7.23
C ILE A 113 7.13 6.05 -7.18
N TRP A 114 8.36 6.54 -7.33
CA TRP A 114 9.55 5.80 -6.95
C TRP A 114 10.34 6.62 -5.94
N TYR A 115 10.82 5.96 -4.89
CA TYR A 115 11.62 6.57 -3.84
C TYR A 115 13.00 5.91 -3.77
N ASP A 116 14.03 6.66 -4.16
CA ASP A 116 15.44 6.23 -4.14
C ASP A 116 16.25 6.96 -3.05
N GLY A 117 15.57 7.58 -2.10
CA GLY A 117 16.11 8.56 -1.15
C GLY A 117 15.55 9.96 -1.39
N THR A 118 15.01 10.20 -2.59
CA THR A 118 14.11 11.31 -2.89
C THR A 118 12.82 10.73 -3.49
N GLU A 119 11.68 11.35 -3.19
CA GLU A 119 10.41 10.96 -3.78
C GLU A 119 10.27 11.59 -5.17
N HIS A 120 9.89 10.79 -6.16
CA HIS A 120 9.66 11.24 -7.52
C HIS A 120 8.29 10.79 -8.02
N GLN A 121 7.64 11.62 -8.82
CA GLN A 121 6.37 11.31 -9.48
C GLN A 121 6.24 12.13 -10.75
N ASN A 122 5.73 11.50 -11.81
CA ASN A 122 5.25 12.22 -12.99
C ASN A 122 3.80 12.68 -12.76
N LEU A 123 3.57 13.99 -12.73
CA LEU A 123 2.21 14.55 -12.67
C LEU A 123 1.63 14.66 -14.08
N VAL A 124 0.47 14.07 -14.31
CA VAL A 124 -0.24 14.16 -15.59
C VAL A 124 -1.22 15.32 -15.52
N GLY A 125 -0.97 16.38 -16.31
CA GLY A 125 -1.81 17.57 -16.28
C GLY A 125 -1.85 18.31 -14.94
N GLY A 126 -0.88 18.06 -14.04
CA GLY A 126 -0.86 18.59 -12.68
C GLY A 126 -1.70 17.79 -11.66
N ASN A 127 -2.40 16.73 -12.09
CA ASN A 127 -3.10 15.81 -11.21
C ASN A 127 -2.11 14.84 -10.54
N ASN A 128 -2.32 14.59 -9.25
CA ASN A 128 -1.50 13.70 -8.44
C ASN A 128 -1.95 12.22 -8.48
N GLY A 129 -3.08 11.93 -9.12
CA GLY A 129 -3.59 10.60 -9.40
C GLY A 129 -4.22 9.87 -8.22
N GLY A 130 -4.60 10.55 -7.13
CA GLY A 130 -5.23 9.89 -5.99
C GLY A 130 -4.25 9.54 -4.86
N ARG A 131 -3.27 10.42 -4.61
CA ARG A 131 -2.28 10.24 -3.52
C ARG A 131 -2.86 10.12 -2.12
N TRP A 132 -4.16 10.36 -1.93
CA TRP A 132 -4.85 10.09 -0.66
C TRP A 132 -4.70 8.62 -0.23
N LEU A 133 -4.54 7.70 -1.19
CA LEU A 133 -4.25 6.28 -0.96
C LEU A 133 -2.97 6.03 -0.16
N LEU A 134 -2.00 6.96 -0.17
CA LEU A 134 -0.82 6.88 0.69
C LEU A 134 -1.17 6.89 2.19
N GLY A 135 -2.41 7.25 2.54
CA GLY A 135 -2.94 7.17 3.90
C GLY A 135 -2.91 5.77 4.51
N TYR A 136 -2.88 4.69 3.71
CA TYR A 136 -2.73 3.32 4.20
C TYR A 136 -1.28 2.96 4.59
N ALA A 137 -0.29 3.77 4.17
CA ALA A 137 1.13 3.61 4.54
C ALA A 137 1.51 4.66 5.60
N PHE A 138 1.08 4.41 6.83
CA PHE A 138 1.06 5.35 7.95
C PHE A 138 2.45 5.77 8.43
N ASP A 139 2.73 7.08 8.34
CA ASP A 139 3.97 7.68 8.89
C ASP A 139 3.93 7.86 10.41
N GLU A 140 2.74 7.89 10.99
CA GLU A 140 2.49 8.21 12.40
C GLU A 140 1.59 7.16 13.05
N PHE A 141 1.93 6.79 14.29
CA PHE A 141 1.17 5.80 15.07
C PHE A 141 -0.29 6.21 15.28
N ASP A 142 -0.56 7.48 15.57
CA ASP A 142 -1.93 7.95 15.87
C ASP A 142 -2.87 7.72 14.68
N LYS A 143 -2.39 7.95 13.45
CA LYS A 143 -3.16 7.69 12.22
C LYS A 143 -3.40 6.20 12.00
N PHE A 144 -2.38 5.38 12.25
CA PHE A 144 -2.52 3.92 12.20
C PHE A 144 -3.56 3.44 13.22
N SER A 145 -3.47 3.90 14.47
CA SER A 145 -4.38 3.52 15.55
C SER A 145 -5.81 3.95 15.27
N GLU A 146 -6.02 5.18 14.80
CA GLU A 146 -7.35 5.69 14.44
C GLU A 146 -7.96 4.85 13.32
N PHE A 147 -7.18 4.58 12.28
CA PHE A 147 -7.63 3.78 11.14
C PHE A 147 -8.04 2.37 11.57
N VAL A 148 -7.19 1.62 12.28
CA VAL A 148 -7.50 0.21 12.59
C VAL A 148 -8.69 0.08 13.54
N LYS A 149 -8.85 0.99 14.50
CA LYS A 149 -10.02 1.01 15.39
C LYS A 149 -11.31 1.28 14.61
N GLY A 150 -11.27 2.24 13.68
CA GLY A 150 -12.41 2.56 12.82
C GLY A 150 -12.74 1.45 11.82
N TYR A 151 -11.72 0.88 11.17
CA TYR A 151 -11.90 -0.13 10.11
C TYR A 151 -12.44 -1.45 10.65
N TYR A 152 -11.87 -1.96 11.76
CA TYR A 152 -12.33 -3.21 12.36
C TYR A 152 -13.50 -3.02 13.34
N GLU A 153 -13.93 -1.77 13.59
CA GLU A 153 -14.94 -1.42 14.60
C GLU A 153 -14.63 -2.00 16.00
N ILE A 154 -13.34 -2.03 16.36
CA ILE A 154 -12.81 -2.66 17.58
C ILE A 154 -12.05 -1.63 18.42
N GLU A 155 -12.32 -1.63 19.72
CA GLU A 155 -11.54 -0.88 20.71
C GLU A 155 -10.27 -1.67 21.09
N PHE A 156 -9.17 -1.37 20.40
CA PHE A 156 -7.87 -1.94 20.71
C PHE A 156 -7.16 -1.21 21.87
N ASP A 157 -6.39 -1.98 22.65
CA ASP A 157 -5.43 -1.44 23.60
C ASP A 157 -4.28 -0.70 22.89
N ASP A 158 -4.05 0.56 23.28
CA ASP A 158 -3.06 1.43 22.64
C ASP A 158 -1.63 0.89 22.80
N GLU A 159 -1.30 0.28 23.94
CA GLU A 159 0.03 -0.31 24.14
C GLU A 159 0.26 -1.50 23.20
N MET A 160 -0.75 -2.35 23.02
CA MET A 160 -0.72 -3.45 22.05
C MET A 160 -0.52 -2.93 20.63
N LEU A 161 -1.33 -1.94 20.18
CA LEU A 161 -1.20 -1.38 18.83
C LEU A 161 0.16 -0.70 18.63
N LYS A 162 0.66 0.00 19.64
CA LYS A 162 1.96 0.67 19.57
C LYS A 162 3.10 -0.33 19.42
N LYS A 163 3.04 -1.42 20.20
CA LYS A 163 4.02 -2.51 20.12
C LYS A 163 3.97 -3.20 18.76
N LEU A 164 2.78 -3.41 18.20
CA LEU A 164 2.60 -3.92 16.85
C LEU A 164 3.22 -2.97 15.81
N TYR A 165 2.88 -1.68 15.87
CA TYR A 165 3.35 -0.67 14.91
C TYR A 165 4.88 -0.47 14.96
N GLU A 166 5.47 -0.40 16.15
CA GLU A 166 6.90 -0.10 16.31
C GLU A 166 7.80 -1.33 16.17
N LYS A 167 7.30 -2.53 16.49
CA LYS A 167 8.12 -3.76 16.59
C LYS A 167 7.62 -4.94 15.76
N GLY A 168 6.45 -4.85 15.14
CA GLY A 168 5.83 -5.98 14.44
C GLY A 168 5.40 -7.11 15.39
N GLU A 169 5.24 -6.83 16.68
CA GLU A 169 4.92 -7.84 17.70
C GLU A 169 3.42 -7.82 18.01
N LEU A 170 2.72 -8.89 17.62
CA LEU A 170 1.28 -9.07 17.85
C LEU A 170 1.02 -10.09 18.96
N GLU A 171 0.39 -9.65 20.06
CA GLU A 171 -0.03 -10.52 21.16
C GLU A 171 -1.36 -11.21 20.81
N LYS A 172 -1.29 -12.31 20.07
CA LYS A 172 -2.47 -13.05 19.55
C LYS A 172 -3.45 -13.47 20.65
N GLU A 173 -2.97 -13.70 21.86
CA GLU A 173 -3.80 -14.02 23.02
C GLU A 173 -4.76 -12.87 23.36
N LYS A 174 -4.30 -11.61 23.31
CA LYS A 174 -5.14 -10.43 23.55
C LYS A 174 -6.20 -10.25 22.48
N LEU A 175 -5.89 -10.60 21.23
CA LEU A 175 -6.87 -10.52 20.13
C LEU A 175 -8.06 -11.47 20.32
N LYS A 176 -7.86 -12.63 20.96
CA LYS A 176 -8.95 -13.58 21.26
C LYS A 176 -9.93 -13.06 22.31
N GLU A 177 -9.53 -12.09 23.13
CA GLU A 177 -10.39 -11.50 24.15
C GLU A 177 -11.31 -10.40 23.58
N ILE A 178 -11.01 -9.93 22.37
CA ILE A 178 -11.73 -8.82 21.71
C ILE A 178 -12.63 -9.32 20.56
N ARG A 179 -12.54 -10.61 20.18
CA ARG A 179 -13.39 -11.28 19.18
C ARG A 179 -14.56 -12.00 19.86
#